data_AF-A0A131XJJ6-F1
#
_entry.id   AF-A0A131XJJ6-F1
#
_cell.length_a   1.000
_cell.length_b   1.000
_cell.length_c   1.000
_cell.angle_alpha   90.00
_cell.angle_beta   90.00
_cell.angle_gamma   90.00
#
_symmetry.space_group_name_H-M   'P 1'
#
loop_
_entity.id
_entity.type
_entity.pdbx_description
1 polymer ?
#
loop_
_entity_poly.entity_id
_entity_poly.type
_entity_poly.pdbx_seq_one_letter_code
_entity_poly.pdbx_strand_id
1 'polypeptide(L)'
;RCPGGQSCPRSLDAHDGHTVRDKWRLLKLCEPVDDLPRCRYFRDAAWTVQASPSNGTMQQTVHCRCPRGSVAYIFKHRQPQLKGSNPLATPAVLRYAFACSPLSRLRCQRKEPCRLFTVRKRPDVEEVNASTLCQCPRGWHCPAKHTEAVPGPRYDRVRTYSAYCTAPDH
;
A
#
# COMPACT_ATOMS: atom_id res chain seq x y z
N ARG A 1 -17.64 -4.10 -9.90
CA ARG A 1 -18.56 -5.20 -9.53
C ARG A 1 -17.88 -6.50 -9.93
N CYS A 2 -18.08 -7.59 -9.18
CA CYS A 2 -17.50 -8.87 -9.56
C CYS A 2 -18.25 -9.44 -10.78
N PRO A 3 -17.57 -10.23 -11.63
CA PRO A 3 -18.21 -10.90 -12.75
C PRO A 3 -19.29 -11.89 -12.28
N GLY A 4 -20.21 -12.26 -13.17
CA GLY A 4 -21.24 -13.28 -12.87
C GLY A 4 -22.27 -12.86 -11.81
N GLY A 5 -22.44 -11.56 -11.54
CA GLY A 5 -23.39 -11.08 -10.54
C GLY A 5 -22.97 -11.29 -9.09
N GLN A 6 -21.74 -11.78 -8.86
CA GLN A 6 -21.20 -11.95 -7.51
C GLN A 6 -21.04 -10.60 -6.80
N SER A 7 -21.27 -10.61 -5.49
CA SER A 7 -21.04 -9.43 -4.66
C SER A 7 -19.60 -9.40 -4.17
N CYS A 8 -18.96 -8.22 -4.24
CA CYS A 8 -17.62 -8.05 -3.68
C CYS A 8 -17.69 -8.25 -2.15
N PRO A 9 -16.80 -9.07 -1.56
CA PRO A 9 -16.75 -9.27 -0.11
C PRO A 9 -16.58 -7.95 0.65
N ARG A 10 -17.30 -7.81 1.77
CA ARG A 10 -17.32 -6.59 2.60
C ARG A 10 -16.87 -6.79 4.04
N SER A 11 -16.55 -8.03 4.43
CA SER A 11 -16.10 -8.33 5.78
C SER A 11 -14.83 -7.54 6.12
N LEU A 12 -14.66 -7.14 7.38
CA LEU A 12 -13.40 -6.60 7.88
C LEU A 12 -12.43 -7.70 8.33
N ASP A 13 -12.86 -8.97 8.29
CA ASP A 13 -11.98 -10.09 8.56
C ASP A 13 -11.01 -10.32 7.38
N ALA A 14 -9.76 -10.59 7.70
CA ALA A 14 -8.72 -10.95 6.75
C ALA A 14 -8.70 -12.45 6.39
N HIS A 15 -9.49 -13.27 7.10
CA HIS A 15 -9.50 -14.73 6.96
C HIS A 15 -10.77 -15.25 6.26
N ASP A 16 -11.51 -14.38 5.57
CA ASP A 16 -12.73 -14.69 4.80
C ASP A 16 -12.49 -15.46 3.48
N GLY A 17 -11.27 -15.96 3.26
CA GLY A 17 -10.88 -16.66 2.04
C GLY A 17 -10.75 -15.77 0.79
N HIS A 18 -11.08 -14.47 0.88
CA HIS A 18 -11.13 -13.54 -0.26
C HIS A 18 -10.29 -12.28 -0.04
N THR A 19 -9.38 -12.31 0.94
CA THR A 19 -8.62 -11.13 1.37
C THR A 19 -7.12 -11.34 1.27
N VAL A 20 -6.45 -10.36 0.65
CA VAL A 20 -4.99 -10.20 0.73
C VAL A 20 -4.68 -9.00 1.63
N ARG A 21 -3.91 -9.23 2.70
CA ARG A 21 -3.48 -8.17 3.63
C ARG A 21 -2.13 -7.59 3.22
N ASP A 22 -2.05 -6.27 3.12
CA ASP A 22 -0.79 -5.54 2.98
C ASP A 22 -0.75 -4.36 3.95
N LYS A 23 0.19 -4.39 4.88
CA LYS A 23 0.25 -3.47 6.04
C LYS A 23 -1.11 -3.40 6.76
N TRP A 24 -1.78 -2.25 6.65
CA TRP A 24 -3.06 -1.92 7.28
C TRP A 24 -4.26 -2.06 6.32
N ARG A 25 -4.01 -2.43 5.05
CA ARG A 25 -5.05 -2.54 4.03
C ARG A 25 -5.50 -3.99 3.86
N LEU A 26 -6.80 -4.15 3.65
CA LEU A 26 -7.44 -5.39 3.23
C LEU A 26 -7.85 -5.25 1.77
N LEU A 27 -7.19 -5.99 0.88
CA LEU A 27 -7.54 -6.05 -0.53
C LEU A 27 -8.54 -7.19 -0.72
N LYS A 28 -9.76 -6.86 -1.11
CA LYS A 28 -10.83 -7.83 -1.35
C LYS A 28 -10.84 -8.27 -2.81
N LEU A 29 -10.89 -9.58 -3.03
CA LEU A 29 -10.96 -10.19 -4.35
C LEU A 29 -12.33 -10.84 -4.55
N CYS A 30 -12.72 -10.99 -5.81
CA CYS A 30 -13.96 -11.68 -6.18
C CYS A 30 -13.82 -13.19 -6.06
N GLU A 31 -12.62 -13.70 -6.32
CA GLU A 31 -12.27 -15.13 -6.31
C GLU A 31 -11.49 -15.47 -5.04
N PRO A 32 -11.50 -16.74 -4.59
CA PRO A 32 -10.71 -17.19 -3.44
C PRO A 32 -9.22 -16.90 -3.59
N VAL A 33 -8.57 -16.50 -2.50
CA VAL A 33 -7.13 -16.17 -2.53
C VAL A 33 -6.22 -17.39 -2.45
N ASP A 34 -6.77 -18.58 -2.16
CA ASP A 34 -5.97 -19.78 -1.98
C ASP A 34 -5.36 -20.32 -3.27
N ASP A 35 -6.01 -20.04 -4.40
CA ASP A 35 -5.52 -20.37 -5.74
C ASP A 35 -4.35 -19.48 -6.18
N LEU A 36 -4.13 -18.35 -5.49
CA LEU A 36 -3.01 -17.48 -5.79
C LEU A 36 -1.69 -18.10 -5.31
N PRO A 37 -0.67 -18.20 -6.20
CA PRO A 37 0.64 -18.71 -5.81
C PRO A 37 1.32 -17.76 -4.82
N ARG A 38 2.38 -18.25 -4.14
CA ARG A 38 3.21 -17.39 -3.29
C ARG A 38 4.27 -16.67 -4.11
N CYS A 39 4.40 -15.37 -3.91
CA CYS A 39 5.42 -14.56 -4.59
C CYS A 39 6.83 -14.85 -4.03
N ARG A 40 7.83 -14.85 -4.92
CA ARG A 40 9.25 -14.87 -4.54
C ARG A 40 9.71 -13.41 -4.34
N TYR A 41 10.39 -13.15 -3.23
CA TYR A 41 10.85 -11.81 -2.86
C TYR A 41 11.62 -11.14 -3.99
N PHE A 42 11.41 -9.83 -4.15
CA PHE A 42 12.09 -8.94 -5.09
C PHE A 42 11.96 -9.25 -6.60
N ARG A 43 11.44 -10.43 -6.97
CA ARG A 43 11.33 -10.87 -8.37
C ARG A 43 9.91 -10.81 -8.91
N ASP A 44 8.98 -11.46 -8.20
CA ASP A 44 7.63 -11.64 -8.71
C ASP A 44 6.78 -10.41 -8.37
N ALA A 45 5.91 -10.01 -9.32
CA ALA A 45 4.98 -8.92 -9.09
C ALA A 45 3.75 -9.44 -8.33
N ALA A 46 3.56 -9.03 -7.09
CA ALA A 46 2.39 -9.36 -6.29
C ALA A 46 1.11 -8.80 -6.89
N TRP A 47 1.16 -7.54 -7.34
CA TRP A 47 0.07 -6.91 -8.07
C TRP A 47 0.59 -5.81 -9.00
N THR A 48 -0.29 -5.40 -9.90
CA THR A 48 -0.08 -4.26 -10.79
C THR A 48 -1.24 -3.29 -10.70
N VAL A 49 -0.93 -2.00 -10.67
CA VAL A 49 -1.92 -0.91 -10.71
C VAL A 49 -1.80 -0.18 -12.04
N GLN A 50 -2.93 0.00 -12.71
CA GLN A 50 -3.03 0.75 -13.96
C GLN A 50 -4.05 1.87 -13.77
N ALA A 51 -3.64 3.10 -14.09
CA ALA A 51 -4.56 4.24 -14.10
C ALA A 51 -5.05 4.45 -15.53
N SER A 52 -6.36 4.32 -15.74
CA SER A 52 -6.98 4.67 -17.02
C SER A 52 -7.05 6.20 -17.14
N PRO A 53 -6.37 6.80 -18.14
CA PRO A 53 -6.33 8.25 -18.28
C PRO A 53 -7.69 8.85 -18.68
N SER A 54 -8.57 8.09 -19.34
CA SER A 54 -9.84 8.61 -19.86
C SER A 54 -10.91 8.81 -18.78
N ASN A 55 -11.00 7.88 -17.81
CA ASN A 55 -12.13 7.83 -16.87
C ASN A 55 -11.70 7.91 -15.40
N GLY A 56 -10.42 8.20 -15.12
CA GLY A 56 -9.87 8.29 -13.77
C GLY A 56 -9.92 6.97 -12.96
N THR A 57 -10.25 5.86 -13.62
CA THR A 57 -10.43 4.55 -13.00
C THR A 57 -9.08 3.89 -12.78
N MET A 58 -8.83 3.40 -11.56
CA MET A 58 -7.65 2.58 -11.26
C MET A 58 -8.04 1.10 -11.25
N GLN A 59 -7.30 0.29 -12.00
CA GLN A 59 -7.43 -1.17 -11.97
C GLN A 59 -6.22 -1.77 -11.26
N GLN A 60 -6.48 -2.53 -10.19
CA GLN A 60 -5.46 -3.30 -9.48
C GLN A 60 -5.68 -4.79 -9.75
N THR A 61 -4.68 -5.45 -10.32
CA THR A 61 -4.69 -6.90 -10.58
C THR A 61 -3.69 -7.59 -9.68
N VAL A 62 -4.15 -8.56 -8.88
CA VAL A 62 -3.32 -9.39 -8.00
C VAL A 62 -2.88 -10.65 -8.75
N HIS A 63 -1.60 -10.98 -8.69
CA HIS A 63 -1.01 -12.14 -9.39
C HIS A 63 -0.52 -13.22 -8.43
N CYS A 64 -0.06 -12.83 -7.24
CA CYS A 64 0.43 -13.75 -6.22
C CYS A 64 0.32 -13.15 -4.82
N ARG A 65 0.38 -14.00 -3.79
CA ARG A 65 0.36 -13.61 -2.38
C ARG A 65 1.77 -13.41 -1.86
N CYS A 66 2.03 -12.25 -1.24
CA CYS A 66 3.31 -12.06 -0.58
C CYS A 66 3.46 -13.00 0.63
N PRO A 67 4.67 -13.48 0.95
CA PRO A 67 4.90 -14.30 2.15
C PRO A 67 4.53 -13.56 3.45
N ARG A 68 4.29 -14.30 4.55
CA ARG A 68 3.98 -13.68 5.85
C ARG A 68 5.15 -12.79 6.33
N GLY A 69 4.84 -11.67 6.97
CA GLY A 69 5.87 -10.72 7.45
C GLY A 69 6.56 -9.95 6.33
N SER A 70 5.88 -9.73 5.22
CA SER A 70 6.39 -8.96 4.08
C SER A 70 5.60 -7.66 3.89
N VAL A 71 6.18 -6.78 3.08
CA VAL A 71 5.58 -5.52 2.64
C VAL A 71 5.70 -5.42 1.14
N ALA A 72 4.65 -4.92 0.48
CA ALA A 72 4.73 -4.62 -0.94
C ALA A 72 5.37 -3.25 -1.21
N TYR A 73 6.17 -3.16 -2.26
CA TYR A 73 6.81 -1.92 -2.71
C TYR A 73 6.79 -1.83 -4.24
N ILE A 74 6.78 -0.60 -4.78
CA ILE A 74 6.86 -0.36 -6.22
C ILE A 74 8.27 -0.70 -6.68
N PHE A 75 8.40 -1.63 -7.63
CA PHE A 75 9.71 -2.05 -8.16
C PHE A 75 9.88 -1.78 -9.66
N LYS A 76 8.78 -1.60 -10.40
CA LYS A 76 8.80 -1.23 -11.82
C LYS A 76 7.64 -0.28 -12.13
N HIS A 77 7.91 0.67 -13.01
CA HIS A 77 6.89 1.46 -13.70
C HIS A 77 7.13 1.33 -15.20
N ARG A 78 6.07 1.16 -16.00
CA ARG A 78 6.15 1.14 -17.46
C ARG A 78 5.06 2.01 -18.04
N GLN A 79 5.44 2.83 -19.02
CA GLN A 79 4.51 3.35 -20.01
C GLN A 79 4.53 2.37 -21.20
N PRO A 80 3.38 1.85 -21.66
CA PRO A 80 3.30 1.12 -22.91
C PRO A 80 3.90 1.99 -24.01
N GLN A 81 4.95 1.50 -24.66
CA GLN A 81 5.46 2.13 -25.88
C GLN A 81 4.36 2.02 -26.94
N LEU A 82 3.94 3.15 -27.50
CA LEU A 82 3.07 3.20 -28.67
C LEU A 82 3.82 2.56 -29.85
N LYS A 83 3.69 1.25 -30.03
CA LYS A 83 4.10 0.58 -31.26
C LYS A 83 3.03 0.88 -32.32
N GLY A 84 3.25 1.95 -33.08
CA GLY A 84 2.42 2.30 -34.24
C GLY A 84 2.24 3.81 -34.37
N SER A 85 2.69 4.35 -35.50
CA SER A 85 2.60 5.74 -35.93
C SER A 85 1.16 6.19 -36.23
N ASN A 86 0.26 6.07 -35.26
CA ASN A 86 -1.10 6.61 -35.39
C ASN A 86 -1.23 7.86 -34.52
N PRO A 87 -1.44 9.06 -35.11
CA PRO A 87 -1.55 10.33 -34.37
C PRO A 87 -2.82 10.43 -33.50
N LEU A 88 -3.70 9.42 -33.54
CA LEU A 88 -4.79 9.21 -32.60
C LEU A 88 -4.37 8.26 -31.46
N ALA A 89 -3.16 8.49 -30.92
CA ALA A 89 -2.55 7.66 -29.90
C ALA A 89 -3.34 7.77 -28.58
N THR A 90 -3.93 6.65 -28.15
CA THR A 90 -4.53 6.52 -26.82
C THR A 90 -3.50 6.93 -25.75
N PRO A 91 -3.89 7.73 -24.75
CA PRO A 91 -2.94 8.23 -23.76
C PRO A 91 -2.24 7.05 -23.05
N ALA A 92 -0.92 7.12 -22.95
CA ALA A 92 -0.08 6.05 -22.42
C ALA A 92 -0.56 5.64 -21.01
N VAL A 93 -1.07 4.41 -20.88
CA VAL A 93 -1.58 3.88 -19.60
C VAL A 93 -0.41 3.59 -18.66
N LEU A 94 -0.22 4.40 -17.63
CA LEU A 94 0.87 4.18 -16.68
C LEU A 94 0.59 2.93 -15.83
N ARG A 95 1.51 1.96 -15.87
CA ARG A 95 1.43 0.71 -15.11
C ARG A 95 2.53 0.63 -14.06
N TYR A 96 2.11 0.51 -12.80
CA TYR A 96 2.99 0.25 -11.66
C TYR A 96 2.93 -1.22 -11.27
N ALA A 97 4.09 -1.84 -11.03
CA ALA A 97 4.20 -3.19 -10.52
C ALA A 97 4.79 -3.17 -9.11
N PHE A 98 4.22 -4.01 -8.24
CA PHE A 98 4.59 -4.11 -6.83
C PHE A 98 5.19 -5.49 -6.56
N ALA A 99 6.34 -5.54 -5.91
CA ALA A 99 6.99 -6.77 -5.47
C ALA A 99 6.94 -6.86 -3.94
N CYS A 100 7.22 -8.05 -3.41
CA CYS A 100 7.28 -8.28 -1.97
C CYS A 100 8.72 -8.10 -1.46
N SER A 101 8.85 -7.47 -0.29
CA SER A 101 10.09 -7.37 0.49
C SER A 101 9.85 -7.91 1.91
N PRO A 102 10.79 -8.64 2.53
CA PRO A 102 10.68 -9.01 3.94
C PRO A 102 10.71 -7.76 4.83
N LEU A 103 9.95 -7.75 5.92
CA LEU A 103 10.09 -6.70 6.94
C LEU A 103 11.42 -6.87 7.68
N SER A 104 12.34 -5.93 7.49
CA SER A 104 13.55 -5.82 8.30
C SER A 104 13.26 -5.18 9.66
N ARG A 105 13.89 -5.69 10.71
CA ARG A 105 13.84 -5.11 12.07
C ARG A 105 15.03 -4.16 12.27
N LEU A 106 14.93 -2.95 11.74
CA LEU A 106 15.94 -1.91 11.96
C LEU A 106 15.72 -1.27 13.32
N ARG A 107 16.79 -0.99 14.09
CA ARG A 107 16.70 -0.21 15.34
C ARG A 107 16.77 1.27 15.03
N CYS A 108 16.01 2.07 15.76
CA CYS A 108 16.02 3.51 15.53
C CYS A 108 17.34 4.16 15.95
N GLN A 109 17.88 5.02 15.09
CA GLN A 109 18.90 6.01 15.41
C GLN A 109 18.35 7.08 16.35
N ARG A 110 19.25 7.78 17.06
CA ARG A 110 18.85 8.81 18.01
C ARG A 110 18.10 9.93 17.30
N LYS A 111 16.88 10.23 17.78
CA LYS A 111 15.98 11.27 17.26
C LYS A 111 15.52 11.09 15.81
N GLU A 112 15.71 9.93 15.21
CA GLU A 112 15.10 9.67 13.89
C GLU A 112 13.60 9.34 14.04
N PRO A 113 12.78 9.64 13.01
CA PRO A 113 11.39 9.24 13.02
C PRO A 113 11.26 7.72 12.95
N CYS A 114 10.41 7.14 13.79
CA CYS A 114 10.14 5.71 13.83
C CYS A 114 9.02 5.29 12.87
N ARG A 115 8.14 6.23 12.50
CA ARG A 115 7.02 6.00 11.57
C ARG A 115 6.64 7.30 10.85
N LEU A 116 6.33 7.17 9.57
CA LEU A 116 5.78 8.26 8.76
C LEU A 116 4.33 7.97 8.41
N PHE A 117 3.50 9.00 8.47
CA PHE A 117 2.10 8.95 8.03
C PHE A 117 1.89 9.86 6.82
N THR A 118 1.08 9.39 5.88
CA THR A 118 0.54 10.18 4.79
C THR A 118 -0.97 10.12 4.90
N VAL A 119 -1.59 11.27 5.20
CA VAL A 119 -3.03 11.39 5.49
C VAL A 119 -3.68 12.16 4.37
N ARG A 120 -4.61 11.52 3.66
CA ARG A 120 -5.44 12.15 2.62
C ARG A 120 -6.84 12.38 3.16
N LYS A 121 -7.29 13.64 3.19
CA LYS A 121 -8.66 13.97 3.60
C LYS A 121 -9.67 13.52 2.54
N ARG A 122 -10.66 12.72 2.95
CA ARG A 122 -11.92 12.46 2.22
C ARG A 122 -13.07 13.19 2.97
N PRO A 123 -14.26 13.35 2.38
CA PRO A 123 -15.36 14.08 3.01
C PRO A 123 -15.70 13.61 4.43
N ASP A 124 -15.76 12.30 4.65
CA ASP A 124 -16.24 11.72 5.92
C ASP A 124 -15.16 10.97 6.72
N VAL A 125 -14.03 10.68 6.09
CA VAL A 125 -12.96 9.85 6.67
C VAL A 125 -11.57 10.31 6.24
N GLU A 126 -10.55 9.89 6.96
CA GLU A 126 -9.16 10.09 6.57
C GLU A 126 -8.57 8.80 6.01
N GLU A 127 -8.06 8.86 4.79
CA GLU A 127 -7.32 7.76 4.18
C GLU A 127 -5.85 7.87 4.64
N VAL A 128 -5.45 7.00 5.56
CA VAL A 128 -4.12 7.04 6.18
C VAL A 128 -3.24 5.91 5.64
N ASN A 129 -2.04 6.26 5.18
CA ASN A 129 -0.97 5.31 4.91
C ASN A 129 0.14 5.50 5.94
N ALA A 130 0.58 4.41 6.57
CA ALA A 130 1.64 4.43 7.58
C ALA A 130 2.83 3.55 7.16
N SER A 131 4.02 4.11 7.27
CA SER A 131 5.29 3.44 6.96
C SER A 131 6.16 3.43 8.22
N THR A 132 6.29 2.25 8.83
CA THR A 132 7.21 2.04 9.95
C THR A 132 8.64 1.97 9.42
N LEU A 133 9.54 2.76 10.00
CA LEU A 133 10.93 2.89 9.56
C LEU A 133 11.88 2.03 10.41
N CYS A 134 11.66 2.02 11.72
CA CYS A 134 12.53 1.36 12.68
C CYS A 134 11.76 0.99 13.97
N GLN A 135 12.42 0.21 14.83
CA GLN A 135 11.94 -0.20 16.15
C GLN A 135 12.61 0.66 17.23
N CYS A 136 11.77 1.27 18.07
CA CYS A 136 12.23 2.08 19.20
C CYS A 136 13.04 1.25 20.21
N PRO A 137 13.95 1.90 20.97
CA PRO A 137 14.70 1.23 22.04
C PRO A 137 13.77 0.70 23.14
N ARG A 138 14.29 -0.18 24.00
CA ARG A 138 13.50 -0.79 25.09
C ARG A 138 12.87 0.28 25.97
N GLY A 139 11.60 0.09 26.31
CA GLY A 139 10.79 1.03 27.10
C GLY A 139 10.16 2.16 26.27
N TRP A 140 10.70 2.48 25.09
CA TRP A 140 10.15 3.51 24.23
C TRP A 140 9.14 2.90 23.24
N HIS A 141 8.13 3.66 22.88
CA HIS A 141 7.12 3.24 21.91
C HIS A 141 7.09 4.18 20.71
N CYS A 142 6.61 3.66 19.57
CA CYS A 142 6.43 4.44 18.36
C CYS A 142 4.93 4.76 18.19
N PRO A 143 4.52 6.04 18.17
CA PRO A 143 3.13 6.45 18.05
C PRO A 143 2.37 5.73 16.92
N ALA A 144 1.19 5.20 17.24
CA ALA A 144 0.38 4.38 16.32
C ALA A 144 -0.50 5.23 15.42
N LYS A 145 -0.88 6.43 15.88
CA LYS A 145 -1.77 7.34 15.18
C LYS A 145 -1.02 8.60 14.75
N HIS A 146 -1.45 9.18 13.64
CA HIS A 146 -0.87 10.42 13.13
C HIS A 146 -1.21 11.63 14.01
N THR A 147 -2.24 11.55 14.86
CA THR A 147 -2.64 12.59 15.82
C THR A 147 -1.65 12.79 16.96
N GLU A 148 -0.81 11.78 17.21
CA GLU A 148 0.28 11.79 18.21
C GLU A 148 1.63 12.16 17.56
N ALA A 149 1.63 12.49 16.25
CA ALA A 149 2.82 12.72 15.45
C ALA A 149 3.00 14.19 15.09
N VAL A 150 4.24 14.57 14.77
CA VAL A 150 4.56 15.95 14.39
C VAL A 150 4.08 16.20 12.95
N PRO A 151 3.25 17.24 12.70
CA PRO A 151 2.77 17.56 11.36
C PRO A 151 3.90 18.05 10.48
N GLY A 152 3.93 17.56 9.24
CA GLY A 152 4.84 17.97 8.18
C GLY A 152 4.14 18.79 7.09
N PRO A 153 4.77 18.89 5.90
CA PRO A 153 4.21 19.63 4.78
C PRO A 153 2.86 19.06 4.31
N ARG A 154 2.05 19.96 3.75
CA ARG A 154 0.75 19.68 3.16
C ARG A 154 0.81 19.90 1.65
N TYR A 155 0.32 18.94 0.89
CA TYR A 155 0.19 18.94 -0.56
C TYR A 155 -1.29 18.75 -0.90
N ASP A 156 -2.00 19.86 -1.20
CA ASP A 156 -3.45 19.86 -1.46
C ASP A 156 -4.27 19.18 -0.33
N ARG A 157 -4.90 18.03 -0.61
CA ARG A 157 -5.69 17.24 0.35
C ARG A 157 -4.87 16.23 1.14
N VAL A 158 -3.55 16.19 0.92
CA VAL A 158 -2.63 15.26 1.58
C VAL A 158 -1.73 16.01 2.57
N ARG A 159 -1.56 15.47 3.77
CA ARG A 159 -0.59 15.97 4.77
C ARG A 159 0.30 14.82 5.24
N THR A 160 1.56 15.12 5.48
CA THR A 160 2.51 14.17 6.06
C THR A 160 2.65 14.40 7.56
N TYR A 161 2.95 13.35 8.33
CA TYR A 161 3.28 13.43 9.76
C TYR A 161 4.45 12.52 10.08
N SER A 162 5.29 12.93 11.03
CA SER A 162 6.47 12.19 11.48
C SER A 162 6.33 11.84 12.96
N ALA A 163 6.27 10.55 13.27
CA ALA A 163 6.28 10.06 14.63
C ALA A 163 7.70 9.71 15.06
N TYR A 164 8.04 10.11 16.28
CA TYR A 164 9.32 9.85 16.93
C TYR A 164 9.10 8.92 18.11
N CYS A 165 10.15 8.21 18.52
CA CYS A 165 10.05 7.38 19.72
C CYS A 165 9.71 8.26 20.92
N THR A 166 8.69 7.86 21.67
CA THR A 166 8.23 8.48 22.90
C THR A 166 8.60 7.61 24.09
N ALA A 167 8.98 8.24 25.19
CA ALA A 167 9.19 7.57 26.46
C ALA A 167 7.87 6.95 26.94
N PRO A 168 7.91 5.91 27.78
CA PRO A 168 6.69 5.40 28.41
C PRO A 168 6.11 6.47 29.33
N ASP A 169 4.78 6.56 29.40
CA ASP A 169 4.11 7.41 30.40
C ASP A 169 4.50 6.90 31.79
N HIS A 170 5.02 7.80 32.63
CA HIS A 170 5.39 7.53 34.03
C HIS A 170 4.19 7.73 34.95
#